data_AF-A0A1A8EYP3-F1
#
_entry.id   AF-A0A1A8EYP3-F1
#
_cell.length_a   1.000
_cell.length_b   1.000
_cell.length_c   1.000
_cell.angle_alpha   90.00
_cell.angle_beta   90.00
_cell.angle_gamma   90.00
#
_symmetry.space_group_name_H-M   'P 1'
#
loop_
_entity.id
_entity.type
_entity.pdbx_description
1 polymer ?
#
loop_
_entity_poly.entity_id
_entity_poly.type
_entity_poly.pdbx_seq_one_letter_code
_entity_poly.pdbx_strand_id
1 'polypeptide(L)'
;QVMVQFYTAIIESILTSSIAVWYAGATVRDKHRLQRIVRSAEKVIGCSLPSLQDLYVSRSRGRAGRIAADPSHPGHRLFVPLPSGRRLRSIQTRTSRHKNSFFPSAVRLVNSS
;
A
#
# COMPACT_ATOMS: atom_id res chain seq x y z
N GLN A 1 14.57 21.69 2.53
CA GLN A 1 13.30 21.41 3.24
C GLN A 1 12.07 21.72 2.39
N VAL A 2 11.99 22.89 1.73
CA VAL A 2 10.88 23.28 0.83
C VAL A 2 10.59 22.25 -0.26
N MET A 3 11.62 21.74 -0.96
CA MET A 3 11.41 20.77 -2.05
C MET A 3 10.88 19.41 -1.57
N VAL A 4 11.24 18.98 -0.36
CA VAL A 4 10.68 17.75 0.24
C VAL A 4 9.19 17.94 0.54
N GLN A 5 8.82 19.09 1.10
CA GLN A 5 7.42 19.42 1.38
C GLN A 5 6.60 19.50 0.09
N PHE A 6 7.15 20.10 -0.97
CA PHE A 6 6.52 20.12 -2.29
C PHE A 6 6.29 18.70 -2.84
N TYR A 7 7.31 17.84 -2.77
CA TYR A 7 7.17 16.44 -3.19
C TYR A 7 6.07 15.72 -2.41
N THR A 8 6.09 15.80 -1.08
CA THR A 8 5.12 15.10 -0.23
C THR A 8 3.69 15.62 -0.44
N ALA A 9 3.52 16.94 -0.54
CA ALA A 9 2.19 17.55 -0.68
C ALA A 9 1.57 17.31 -2.06
N ILE A 10 2.37 17.25 -3.13
CA ILE A 10 1.87 17.22 -4.51
C ILE A 10 2.13 15.87 -5.18
N ILE A 11 3.40 15.47 -5.29
CA ILE A 11 3.77 14.27 -6.07
C ILE A 11 3.38 13.00 -5.30
N GLU A 12 3.78 12.91 -4.03
CA GLU A 12 3.44 11.76 -3.19
C GLU A 12 1.93 11.65 -2.98
N SER A 13 1.19 12.76 -2.82
CA SER A 13 -0.26 12.72 -2.65
C SER A 13 -0.97 12.13 -3.88
N ILE A 14 -0.53 12.48 -5.09
CA ILE A 14 -1.04 11.90 -6.34
C ILE A 14 -0.63 10.42 -6.44
N LEU A 15 0.65 10.10 -6.21
CA LEU A 15 1.14 8.72 -6.26
C LEU A 15 0.46 7.82 -5.23
N THR A 16 0.10 8.35 -4.06
CA THR A 16 -0.52 7.57 -2.99
C THR A 16 -2.03 7.54 -3.06
N SER A 17 -2.63 8.32 -3.96
CA SER A 17 -4.07 8.30 -4.20
C SER A 17 -4.51 6.90 -4.62
N SER A 18 -5.33 6.29 -3.77
CA SER A 18 -5.84 4.92 -3.94
C SER A 18 -4.76 3.85 -4.20
N ILE A 19 -3.51 4.05 -3.79
CA ILE A 19 -2.38 3.13 -4.04
C ILE A 19 -2.64 1.70 -3.57
N ALA A 20 -3.37 1.55 -2.46
CA ALA A 20 -3.75 0.26 -1.91
C ALA A 20 -4.70 -0.55 -2.82
N VAL A 21 -5.35 0.11 -3.80
CA VAL A 21 -6.28 -0.53 -4.75
C VAL A 21 -5.57 -0.95 -6.02
N TRP A 22 -4.70 -0.09 -6.58
CA TRP A 22 -4.11 -0.32 -7.90
C TRP A 22 -2.72 -0.97 -7.87
N TYR A 23 -1.91 -0.77 -6.82
CA TYR A 23 -0.50 -1.19 -6.84
C TYR A 23 -0.31 -2.70 -7.01
N ALA A 24 -1.06 -3.51 -6.27
CA ALA A 24 -0.95 -4.96 -6.38
C ALA A 24 -1.39 -5.48 -7.76
N GLY A 25 -2.32 -4.79 -8.43
CA GLY A 25 -2.79 -5.10 -9.77
C GLY A 25 -1.94 -4.53 -10.91
N ALA A 26 -1.09 -3.54 -10.63
CA ALA A 26 -0.27 -2.87 -11.65
C ALA A 26 0.84 -3.79 -12.19
N THR A 27 1.13 -3.64 -13.49
CA THR A 27 2.22 -4.41 -14.12
C THR A 27 3.58 -3.98 -13.58
N VAL A 28 4.58 -4.83 -13.74
CA VAL A 28 5.98 -4.50 -13.40
C VAL A 28 6.45 -3.25 -14.15
N ARG A 29 6.06 -3.13 -15.42
CA ARG A 29 6.36 -1.96 -16.26
C ARG A 29 5.76 -0.68 -15.69
N ASP A 30 4.50 -0.70 -15.26
CA ASP A 30 3.82 0.48 -14.70
C ASP A 30 4.48 0.92 -13.38
N LYS A 31 4.81 -0.04 -12.52
CA LYS A 31 5.54 0.21 -11.26
C LYS A 31 6.89 0.85 -11.50
N HIS A 32 7.66 0.36 -12.48
CA HIS A 32 8.94 0.98 -12.85
C HIS A 32 8.77 2.38 -13.44
N ARG A 33 7.73 2.63 -14.23
CA ARG A 33 7.42 3.98 -14.75
C ARG A 33 7.15 4.95 -13.60
N LEU A 34 6.33 4.57 -12.63
CA LEU A 34 6.01 5.40 -11.47
C LEU A 34 7.21 5.57 -10.53
N GLN A 35 8.01 4.53 -10.30
CA GLN A 35 9.24 4.63 -9.49
C GLN A 35 10.25 5.61 -10.10
N ARG A 36 10.30 5.78 -11.42
CA ARG A 36 11.16 6.79 -12.06
C ARG A 36 10.78 8.22 -11.66
N ILE A 37 9.50 8.50 -11.39
CA ILE A 37 9.07 9.80 -10.88
C ILE A 37 9.72 10.07 -9.51
N VAL A 38 9.68 9.08 -8.62
CA VAL A 38 10.34 9.16 -7.31
C VAL A 38 11.85 9.38 -7.47
N ARG A 39 12.51 8.58 -8.32
CA ARG A 39 13.96 8.71 -8.56
C ARG A 39 14.37 10.06 -9.14
N SER A 40 13.54 10.63 -10.03
CA SER A 40 13.78 11.97 -10.56
C SER A 40 13.65 13.03 -9.46
N ALA A 41 12.66 12.89 -8.59
CA ALA A 41 12.51 13.78 -7.43
C ALA A 41 13.69 13.67 -6.46
N GLU A 42 14.17 12.45 -6.16
CA GLU A 42 15.37 12.22 -5.34
C GLU A 42 16.60 12.97 -5.90
N LYS A 43 16.81 12.90 -7.22
CA LYS A 43 17.93 13.61 -7.87
C LYS A 43 17.84 15.12 -7.75
N VAL A 44 16.64 15.68 -7.90
CA VAL A 44 16.42 17.14 -7.79
C VAL A 44 16.54 17.62 -6.35
N ILE A 45 16.03 16.84 -5.41
CA ILE A 45 15.99 17.20 -3.99
C ILE A 45 17.35 16.94 -3.31
N GLY A 46 18.10 15.96 -3.78
CA GLY A 46 19.38 15.55 -3.17
C GLY A 46 19.21 14.71 -1.91
N CYS A 47 18.04 14.11 -1.68
CA CYS A 47 17.80 13.20 -0.56
C CYS A 47 17.05 11.94 -1.01
N SER A 48 17.15 10.87 -0.21
CA SER A 48 16.37 9.66 -0.45
C SER A 48 14.90 9.91 -0.10
N LEU A 49 14.00 9.35 -0.92
CA LEU A 49 12.56 9.40 -0.74
C LEU A 49 12.01 7.96 -0.61
N PRO A 50 10.86 7.77 0.06
CA PRO A 50 10.24 6.44 0.13
C PRO A 50 9.98 5.88 -1.27
N SER A 51 10.35 4.62 -1.49
CA SER A 51 10.07 3.98 -2.78
C SER A 51 8.57 3.83 -2.99
N LEU A 52 8.14 3.63 -4.24
CA LEU A 52 6.73 3.34 -4.55
C LEU A 52 6.22 2.11 -3.79
N GLN A 53 7.10 1.13 -3.56
CA GLN A 53 6.78 -0.04 -2.75
C GLN A 53 6.57 0.33 -1.28
N ASP A 54 7.45 1.15 -0.70
CA ASP A 54 7.33 1.57 0.70
C ASP A 54 6.05 2.38 0.92
N LEU A 55 5.73 3.28 -0.02
CA LEU A 55 4.48 4.03 -0.03
C LEU A 55 3.26 3.09 -0.07
N TYR A 56 3.27 2.09 -0.96
CA TYR A 56 2.21 1.09 -1.01
C TYR A 56 2.09 0.32 0.30
N VAL A 57 3.21 -0.14 0.87
CA VAL A 57 3.23 -0.94 2.09
C VAL A 57 2.68 -0.15 3.27
N SER A 58 3.20 1.07 3.47
CA SER A 58 2.77 1.98 4.53
C SER A 58 1.28 2.30 4.45
N ARG A 59 0.82 2.74 3.27
CA ARG A 59 -0.60 3.11 3.06
C ARG A 59 -1.54 1.91 3.20
N SER A 60 -1.14 0.74 2.71
CA SER A 60 -1.96 -0.48 2.79
C SER A 60 -2.07 -0.99 4.23
N ARG A 61 -0.96 -1.01 4.99
CA ARG A 61 -0.98 -1.37 6.41
C ARG A 61 -1.81 -0.38 7.23
N GLY A 62 -1.60 0.93 7.04
CA GLY A 62 -2.37 1.96 7.75
C GLY A 62 -3.87 1.92 7.44
N ARG A 63 -4.26 1.56 6.21
CA ARG A 63 -5.67 1.37 5.86
C ARG A 63 -6.25 0.07 6.45
N ALA A 64 -5.51 -1.04 6.35
CA ALA A 64 -5.91 -2.31 6.93
C ALA A 64 -6.10 -2.21 8.46
N GLY A 65 -5.16 -1.56 9.15
CA GLY A 65 -5.23 -1.33 10.59
C GLY A 65 -6.47 -0.52 10.99
N ARG A 66 -6.78 0.57 10.27
CA ARG A 66 -8.00 1.35 10.52
C ARG A 66 -9.28 0.55 10.33
N ILE A 67 -9.35 -0.28 9.28
CA ILE A 67 -10.52 -1.14 9.04
C ILE A 67 -10.63 -2.24 10.12
N ALA A 68 -9.51 -2.84 10.51
CA ALA A 68 -9.48 -3.86 11.55
C ALA A 68 -9.85 -3.28 12.92
N ALA A 69 -9.49 -2.03 13.20
CA ALA A 69 -9.80 -1.35 14.45
C ALA A 69 -11.23 -0.81 14.54
N ASP A 70 -11.98 -0.75 13.44
CA ASP A 70 -13.35 -0.24 13.37
C ASP A 70 -14.37 -1.38 13.15
N PRO A 71 -15.07 -1.84 14.21
CA PRO A 71 -16.08 -2.89 14.09
C PRO A 71 -17.27 -2.53 13.20
N SER A 72 -17.56 -1.23 13.00
CA SER A 72 -18.67 -0.77 12.17
C SER A 72 -18.34 -0.81 10.67
N HIS A 73 -17.06 -0.90 10.32
CA HIS A 73 -16.63 -0.91 8.93
C HIS A 73 -17.07 -2.21 8.23
N PRO A 74 -17.66 -2.15 7.01
CA PRO A 74 -18.18 -3.34 6.31
C PRO A 74 -17.10 -4.40 6.01
N GLY A 75 -15.86 -3.95 5.81
CA GLY A 75 -14.68 -4.81 5.61
C GLY A 75 -14.02 -5.35 6.90
N HIS A 76 -14.49 -5.00 8.10
CA HIS A 76 -13.87 -5.40 9.38
C HIS A 76 -13.71 -6.92 9.49
N ARG A 77 -14.78 -7.65 9.12
CA ARG A 77 -14.82 -9.13 9.16
C ARG A 77 -13.84 -9.82 8.20
N LEU A 78 -13.14 -9.07 7.34
CA LEU A 78 -12.10 -9.61 6.46
C LEU A 78 -10.71 -9.58 7.10
N PHE A 79 -10.53 -8.83 8.20
CA PHE A 79 -9.28 -8.72 8.94
C PHE A 79 -9.36 -9.45 10.28
N VAL A 80 -9.60 -10.76 10.23
CA VAL A 80 -9.75 -11.59 11.45
C VAL A 80 -8.39 -12.11 11.90
N PRO A 81 -7.93 -11.84 13.13
CA PRO A 81 -6.70 -12.42 13.65
C PRO A 81 -6.85 -13.93 13.91
N LEU A 82 -5.75 -14.67 13.77
CA LEU A 82 -5.63 -16.04 14.27
C LEU A 82 -5.53 -16.05 15.81
N PRO A 83 -5.75 -17.20 16.48
CA PRO A 83 -5.67 -17.28 17.94
C PRO A 83 -4.35 -16.78 18.54
N SER A 84 -3.24 -16.87 17.79
CA SER A 84 -1.94 -16.33 18.22
C SER A 84 -1.84 -14.80 18.18
N GLY A 85 -2.83 -14.09 17.62
CA GLY A 85 -2.85 -12.64 17.48
C GLY A 85 -1.85 -12.06 16.46
N ARG A 86 -0.87 -12.85 16.02
CA ARG A 86 0.26 -12.39 15.19
C ARG A 86 -0.08 -12.28 13.69
N ARG A 87 -1.02 -13.09 13.21
CA ARG A 87 -1.36 -13.19 11.78
C ARG A 87 -2.86 -13.07 11.58
N LEU A 88 -3.24 -12.60 10.41
CA LEU A 88 -4.62 -12.55 9.95
C LEU A 88 -4.99 -13.82 9.19
N ARG A 89 -6.26 -14.21 9.25
CA ARG A 89 -6.83 -15.29 8.45
C ARG A 89 -6.73 -14.96 6.96
N SER A 90 -6.10 -15.84 6.20
CA SER A 90 -5.94 -15.68 4.75
C SER A 90 -7.30 -15.66 4.05
N ILE A 91 -7.45 -14.77 3.06
CA ILE A 91 -8.61 -14.72 2.17
C ILE A 91 -8.34 -15.62 0.98
N GLN A 92 -9.18 -16.62 0.76
CA GLN A 92 -9.08 -17.50 -0.41
C GLN A 92 -9.50 -16.75 -1.68
N THR A 93 -8.68 -16.86 -2.73
CA THR A 93 -8.91 -16.17 -4.00
C THR A 93 -8.72 -17.11 -5.17
N ARG A 94 -9.68 -17.13 -6.11
CA ARG A 94 -9.63 -17.99 -7.31
C ARG A 94 -8.97 -17.35 -8.53
N THR A 95 -8.95 -16.01 -8.59
CA THR A 95 -8.44 -15.26 -9.73
C THR A 95 -7.31 -14.32 -9.31
N SER A 96 -6.39 -14.04 -10.24
CA SER A 96 -5.34 -13.03 -10.04
C SER A 96 -5.93 -11.65 -9.73
N ARG A 97 -7.03 -11.28 -10.41
CA ARG A 97 -7.74 -10.02 -10.19
C ARG A 97 -8.20 -9.87 -8.74
N HIS A 98 -8.86 -10.89 -8.18
CA HIS A 98 -9.31 -10.83 -6.78
C HIS A 98 -8.13 -10.91 -5.82
N LYS A 99 -7.14 -11.79 -6.09
CA LYS A 99 -5.90 -11.89 -5.32
C LYS A 99 -5.17 -10.56 -5.19
N ASN A 100 -5.18 -9.75 -6.25
CA ASN A 100 -4.50 -8.45 -6.33
C ASN A 100 -5.39 -7.27 -5.93
N SER A 101 -6.64 -7.52 -5.49
CA SER A 101 -7.46 -6.49 -4.87
C SER A 101 -6.96 -6.14 -3.46
N PHE A 102 -7.49 -5.06 -2.88
CA PHE A 102 -7.03 -4.51 -1.60
C PHE A 102 -7.03 -5.54 -0.46
N PHE A 103 -8.18 -6.16 -0.14
CA PHE A 103 -8.29 -7.00 1.07
C PHE A 103 -7.35 -8.20 1.06
N PRO A 104 -7.31 -9.06 0.03
CA PRO A 104 -6.40 -10.21 0.04
C PRO A 104 -4.93 -9.78 0.03
N SER A 105 -4.61 -8.68 -0.65
CA SER A 105 -3.23 -8.16 -0.71
C SER A 105 -2.79 -7.57 0.63
N ALA A 106 -3.67 -6.83 1.30
CA ALA A 106 -3.41 -6.26 2.62
C ALA A 106 -3.23 -7.36 3.68
N VAL A 107 -4.07 -8.40 3.68
CA VAL A 107 -3.91 -9.55 4.58
C VAL A 107 -2.56 -10.24 4.37
N ARG A 108 -2.15 -10.48 3.11
CA ARG A 108 -0.82 -11.04 2.82
C ARG A 108 0.30 -10.14 3.30
N LEU A 109 0.17 -8.83 3.12
CA LEU A 109 1.17 -7.85 3.53
C LEU A 109 1.35 -7.77 5.05
N VAL A 110 0.25 -7.87 5.81
CA VAL A 110 0.31 -7.96 7.27
C VAL A 110 0.98 -9.26 7.67
N ASN A 111 0.63 -10.38 7.03
CA ASN A 111 1.16 -11.71 7.33
C ASN A 111 2.63 -11.93 6.93
N SER A 112 3.19 -11.09 6.05
CA SER A 112 4.59 -11.16 5.61
C SER A 112 5.52 -10.29 6.46
N SER A 113 5.07 -9.84 7.63
CA SER A 113 5.84 -9.01 8.57
C SER A 113 6.49 -9.86 9.66
#